data_AF-A0A8T0I0K9-F1
#
_entry.id   AF-A0A8T0I0K9-F1
#
_cell.length_a   1.000
_cell.length_b   1.000
_cell.length_c   1.000
_cell.angle_alpha   90.00
_cell.angle_beta   90.00
_cell.angle_gamma   90.00
#
_symmetry.space_group_name_H-M   'P 1'
#
loop_
_entity.id
_entity.type
_entity.pdbx_description
1 polymer ?
#
loop_
_entity_poly.entity_id
_entity_poly.type
_entity_poly.pdbx_seq_one_letter_code
_entity_poly.pdbx_strand_id
1 'polypeptide(L)'
;MGFDVNKYEEMKTSMKSSVVLLGLPMCLLLLGFLFSCVRLVITRGSSVPVSEVGRYRDGCNYSSGEWVLDTSREVFYSADCPFHRNAWNCEKNKRPGVERMSQWSWVPSKCSSWARVDPHFFLRAMRGMRVGFVGDSLNENFMVSLLCILSAADGKARKWKRRGAWRGAYFPSFDVTVGYHRAVLLSRFANISR
;
A
#
# COMPACT_ATOMS: atom_id res chain seq x y z
N MET A 1 -65.35 38.80 -13.66
CA MET A 1 -64.02 38.26 -14.06
C MET A 1 -63.92 36.85 -13.51
N GLY A 2 -64.25 35.84 -14.31
CA GLY A 2 -64.14 34.43 -13.91
C GLY A 2 -62.76 33.91 -14.26
N PHE A 3 -62.02 33.43 -13.27
CA PHE A 3 -60.77 32.71 -13.50
C PHE A 3 -61.13 31.31 -14.02
N ASP A 4 -60.67 30.97 -15.22
CA ASP A 4 -60.93 29.67 -15.84
C ASP A 4 -60.04 28.59 -15.22
N VAL A 5 -60.60 27.90 -14.22
CA VAL A 5 -59.95 26.85 -13.45
C VAL A 5 -59.53 25.67 -14.33
N ASN A 6 -60.27 25.40 -15.41
CA ASN A 6 -59.96 24.31 -16.34
C ASN A 6 -58.67 24.58 -17.12
N LYS A 7 -58.49 25.82 -17.58
CA LYS A 7 -57.25 26.24 -18.26
C LYS A 7 -56.02 26.17 -17.35
N TYR A 8 -56.20 26.44 -16.05
CA TYR A 8 -55.13 26.35 -15.06
C TYR A 8 -54.74 24.89 -14.75
N GLU A 9 -55.71 23.98 -14.67
CA GLU A 9 -55.44 22.55 -14.47
C GLU A 9 -54.85 21.86 -15.72
N GLU A 10 -55.24 22.27 -16.93
CA GLU A 10 -54.60 21.83 -18.19
C GLU A 10 -53.14 22.29 -18.28
N MET A 11 -52.84 23.54 -17.89
CA MET A 11 -51.45 24.03 -17.83
C MET A 11 -50.62 23.26 -16.79
N LYS A 12 -51.19 22.95 -15.63
CA LYS A 12 -50.51 22.13 -14.60
C LYS A 12 -50.22 20.72 -15.07
N THR A 13 -51.18 20.06 -15.74
CA THR A 13 -51.00 18.69 -16.25
C THR A 13 -50.00 18.65 -17.41
N SER A 14 -50.05 19.62 -18.32
CA SER A 14 -49.07 19.76 -19.40
C SER A 14 -47.65 20.03 -18.87
N MET A 15 -47.51 20.91 -17.86
CA MET A 15 -46.22 21.23 -17.25
C MET A 15 -45.65 20.05 -16.44
N LYS A 16 -46.49 19.30 -15.70
CA LYS A 16 -46.07 18.06 -15.01
C LYS A 16 -45.65 16.98 -16.02
N SER A 17 -46.39 16.80 -17.10
CA SER A 17 -46.08 15.81 -18.14
C SER A 17 -44.78 16.15 -18.86
N SER A 18 -44.55 17.41 -19.21
CA SER A 18 -43.32 17.89 -19.86
C SER A 18 -42.09 17.78 -18.97
N VAL A 19 -42.22 18.06 -17.66
CA VAL A 19 -41.14 17.88 -16.68
C VAL A 19 -40.77 16.41 -16.52
N VAL A 20 -41.73 15.49 -16.57
CA VAL A 20 -41.47 14.05 -16.51
C VAL A 20 -40.85 13.55 -17.82
N LEU A 21 -41.34 14.01 -18.97
CA LEU A 21 -40.89 13.56 -20.30
C LEU A 21 -39.43 13.96 -20.60
N LEU A 22 -38.99 15.12 -20.09
CA LEU A 22 -37.62 15.62 -20.28
C LEU A 22 -36.70 15.36 -19.09
N GLY A 23 -37.23 15.30 -17.87
CA GLY A 23 -36.44 15.07 -16.65
C GLY A 23 -35.98 13.63 -16.48
N LEU A 24 -36.82 12.65 -16.84
CA LEU A 24 -36.49 11.22 -16.75
C LEU A 24 -35.30 10.82 -17.66
N PRO A 25 -35.26 11.17 -18.96
CA PRO A 25 -34.11 10.81 -19.81
C PRO A 25 -32.82 11.53 -19.39
N MET A 26 -32.90 12.79 -18.93
CA MET A 26 -31.73 13.50 -18.39
C MET A 26 -31.18 12.85 -17.13
N CYS A 27 -32.05 12.37 -16.24
CA CYS A 27 -31.65 11.65 -15.03
C CYS A 27 -31.01 10.31 -15.37
N LEU A 28 -31.56 9.56 -16.32
CA LEU A 28 -30.99 8.29 -16.80
C LEU A 28 -29.62 8.47 -17.47
N LEU A 29 -29.43 9.56 -18.24
CA LEU A 29 -28.12 9.90 -18.83
C LEU A 29 -27.08 10.27 -17.77
N LEU A 30 -27.46 11.04 -16.75
CA LEU A 30 -26.58 11.37 -15.62
C LEU A 30 -26.20 10.15 -14.81
N LEU A 31 -27.15 9.25 -14.53
CA LEU A 31 -26.89 7.99 -13.84
C LEU A 31 -25.99 7.07 -14.67
N GLY A 32 -26.20 7.00 -15.98
CA GLY A 32 -25.34 6.25 -16.90
C GLY A 32 -23.91 6.81 -16.95
N PHE A 33 -23.77 8.14 -16.99
CA PHE A 33 -22.46 8.80 -16.95
C PHE A 33 -21.74 8.55 -15.62
N LEU A 34 -22.43 8.67 -14.48
CA LEU A 34 -21.88 8.36 -13.17
C LEU A 34 -21.46 6.89 -13.07
N PHE A 35 -22.29 5.96 -13.56
CA PHE A 35 -21.95 4.53 -13.58
C PHE A 35 -20.73 4.24 -14.47
N SER A 36 -20.62 4.90 -15.62
CA SER A 36 -19.46 4.82 -16.51
C SER A 36 -18.19 5.38 -15.86
N CYS A 37 -18.27 6.54 -15.20
CA CYS A 37 -17.14 7.11 -14.45
C CYS A 37 -16.70 6.18 -13.31
N VAL A 38 -17.65 5.62 -12.56
CA VAL A 38 -17.35 4.65 -11.48
C VAL A 38 -16.70 3.39 -12.05
N ARG A 39 -17.20 2.85 -13.16
CA ARG A 39 -16.57 1.73 -13.88
C ARG A 39 -15.14 2.08 -14.30
N LEU A 40 -14.91 3.26 -14.87
CA LEU A 40 -13.58 3.71 -15.32
C LEU A 40 -12.59 3.86 -14.15
N VAL A 41 -13.05 4.33 -12.99
CA VAL A 41 -12.26 4.44 -11.76
C VAL A 41 -11.93 3.06 -11.19
N ILE A 42 -12.88 2.12 -11.20
CA ILE A 42 -12.67 0.74 -10.74
C ILE A 42 -11.70 0.00 -11.66
N THR A 43 -11.81 0.17 -12.99
CA THR A 43 -10.88 -0.44 -13.97
C THR A 43 -9.49 0.19 -13.96
N ARG A 44 -9.36 1.45 -13.50
CA ARG A 44 -8.06 2.12 -13.29
C ARG A 44 -7.33 1.65 -12.04
N GLY A 45 -7.93 0.81 -11.20
CA GLY A 45 -7.18 -0.06 -10.31
C GLY A 45 -6.42 -1.09 -11.15
N SER A 46 -5.34 -0.64 -11.81
CA SER A 46 -4.45 -1.52 -12.56
C SER A 46 -3.95 -2.61 -11.62
N SER A 47 -4.53 -3.80 -11.74
CA SER A 47 -3.78 -5.01 -11.46
C SER A 47 -2.64 -5.01 -12.46
N VAL A 48 -1.43 -4.71 -11.98
CA VAL A 48 -0.22 -5.01 -12.75
C VAL A 48 -0.34 -6.48 -13.12
N PRO A 49 -0.35 -6.85 -14.41
CA PRO A 49 -0.37 -8.25 -14.77
C PRO A 49 0.87 -8.90 -14.16
N VAL A 50 0.65 -9.80 -13.19
CA VAL A 50 1.66 -10.59 -12.47
C VAL A 50 2.41 -11.54 -13.42
N SER A 51 2.28 -11.38 -14.73
CA SER A 51 2.98 -12.19 -15.75
C SER A 51 4.47 -11.90 -15.87
N GLU A 52 4.99 -10.82 -15.28
CA GLU A 52 6.44 -10.56 -15.18
C GLU A 52 7.03 -10.83 -13.79
N VAL A 53 6.28 -11.44 -12.85
CA VAL A 53 6.93 -12.08 -11.71
C VAL A 53 7.60 -13.32 -12.28
N GLY A 54 8.91 -13.18 -12.56
CA GLY A 54 9.70 -14.16 -13.28
C GLY A 54 9.36 -15.58 -12.84
N ARG A 55 9.18 -16.48 -13.82
CA ARG A 55 8.94 -17.92 -13.60
C ARG A 55 9.78 -18.38 -12.41
N TYR A 56 9.12 -18.57 -11.27
CA TYR A 56 9.74 -19.16 -10.11
C TYR A 56 10.00 -20.61 -10.51
N ARG A 57 11.19 -20.87 -11.06
CA ARG A 57 11.59 -22.25 -11.41
C ARG A 57 11.50 -23.04 -10.11
N ASP A 58 10.62 -24.03 -10.11
CA ASP A 58 10.39 -24.97 -9.03
C ASP A 58 11.73 -25.44 -8.42
N GLY A 59 11.88 -25.27 -7.09
CA GLY A 59 12.97 -25.89 -6.32
C GLY A 59 13.94 -24.96 -5.57
N CYS A 60 13.84 -23.64 -5.70
CA CYS A 60 14.65 -22.70 -4.90
C CYS A 60 14.15 -22.64 -3.44
N ASN A 61 15.01 -23.00 -2.47
CA ASN A 61 14.69 -22.90 -1.04
C ASN A 61 15.39 -21.66 -0.45
N TYR A 62 14.66 -20.57 -0.27
CA TYR A 62 15.21 -19.33 0.32
C TYR A 62 15.63 -19.45 1.78
N SER A 63 15.16 -20.48 2.50
CA SER A 63 15.49 -20.72 3.90
C SER A 63 16.78 -21.53 4.07
N SER A 64 17.35 -22.08 2.99
CA SER A 64 18.62 -22.82 3.00
C SER A 64 19.66 -22.07 2.18
N GLY A 65 20.85 -21.90 2.72
CA GLY A 65 21.87 -21.02 2.14
C GLY A 65 23.01 -20.77 3.11
N GLU A 66 23.81 -19.75 2.78
CA GLU A 66 24.94 -19.34 3.60
C GLU A 66 25.04 -17.81 3.69
N TRP A 67 25.67 -17.35 4.77
CA TRP A 67 26.02 -15.94 4.93
C TRP A 67 27.38 -15.70 4.29
N VAL A 68 27.43 -14.75 3.35
CA VAL A 68 28.68 -14.32 2.71
C VAL A 68 28.94 -12.85 3.03
N LEU A 69 30.22 -12.48 3.10
CA LEU A 69 30.61 -11.09 3.20
C LEU A 69 30.64 -10.48 1.79
N ASP A 70 29.79 -9.49 1.54
CA ASP A 70 29.65 -8.80 0.25
C ASP A 70 29.92 -7.31 0.45
N THR A 71 31.17 -6.91 0.19
CA THR A 71 31.64 -5.52 0.31
C THR A 71 31.30 -4.67 -0.93
N SER A 72 30.86 -5.30 -2.01
CA SER A 72 30.51 -4.62 -3.28
C SER A 72 29.10 -4.04 -3.29
N ARG A 73 28.31 -4.37 -2.26
CA ARG A 73 26.87 -4.12 -2.22
C ARG A 73 26.53 -2.74 -1.67
N GLU A 74 25.50 -2.13 -2.26
CA GLU A 74 24.83 -0.97 -1.69
C GLU A 74 24.10 -1.35 -0.38
N VAL A 75 24.46 -0.66 0.69
CA VAL A 75 23.90 -0.84 2.02
C VAL A 75 22.74 0.13 2.21
N PHE A 76 21.52 -0.40 2.34
CA PHE A 76 20.32 0.41 2.62
C PHE A 76 20.14 0.76 4.10
N TYR A 77 20.98 0.19 4.98
CA TYR A 77 21.02 0.58 6.38
C TYR A 77 21.74 1.92 6.48
N SER A 78 21.02 2.96 6.92
CA SER A 78 21.58 4.30 7.09
C SER A 78 21.02 4.92 8.35
N ALA A 79 21.89 5.55 9.14
CA ALA A 79 21.51 6.34 10.31
C ALA A 79 20.42 7.39 10.03
N ASP A 80 20.38 7.91 8.79
CA ASP A 80 19.51 9.00 8.37
C ASP A 80 18.13 8.55 7.91
N CYS A 81 17.90 7.23 7.79
CA CYS A 81 16.58 6.72 7.43
C CYS A 81 15.52 7.22 8.44
N PRO A 82 14.47 7.94 7.98
CA PRO A 82 13.51 8.58 8.88
C PRO A 82 12.63 7.59 9.65
N PHE A 83 12.60 6.33 9.24
CA PHE A 83 11.75 5.28 9.81
C PHE A 83 12.40 4.54 10.99
N HIS A 84 13.71 4.72 11.23
CA HIS A 84 14.39 4.10 12.35
C HIS A 84 13.79 4.52 13.70
N ARG A 85 13.85 3.59 14.67
CA ARG A 85 13.70 3.91 16.08
C ARG A 85 15.06 4.30 16.64
N ASN A 86 15.12 5.41 17.38
CA ASN A 86 16.35 5.84 18.06
C ASN A 86 16.96 4.72 18.91
N ALA A 87 16.14 3.93 19.60
CA ALA A 87 16.60 2.82 20.44
C ALA A 87 17.40 1.74 19.68
N TRP A 88 17.18 1.57 18.36
CA TRP A 88 17.78 0.48 17.56
C TRP A 88 18.52 0.99 16.32
N ASN A 89 18.85 2.29 16.27
CA ASN A 89 19.70 2.87 15.23
C ASN A 89 21.17 2.72 15.65
N CYS A 90 21.83 1.65 15.21
CA CYS A 90 23.17 1.27 15.65
C CYS A 90 24.24 2.26 15.21
N GLU A 91 24.17 2.80 13.99
CA GLU A 91 25.11 3.84 13.52
C GLU A 91 24.98 5.11 14.35
N LYS A 92 23.75 5.62 14.53
CA LYS A 92 23.49 6.81 15.36
C LYS A 92 23.91 6.61 16.81
N ASN A 93 23.73 5.40 17.33
CA ASN A 93 24.12 5.01 18.68
C ASN A 93 25.61 4.62 18.79
N LYS A 94 26.41 4.84 17.73
CA LYS A 94 27.86 4.62 17.71
C LYS A 94 28.30 3.21 18.08
N ARG A 95 27.51 2.21 17.68
CA ARG A 95 27.87 0.80 17.89
C ARG A 95 29.14 0.48 17.06
N PRO A 96 30.18 -0.10 17.66
CA PRO A 96 31.36 -0.54 16.90
C PRO A 96 31.03 -1.65 15.90
N GLY A 97 31.70 -1.63 14.74
CA GLY A 97 31.62 -2.72 13.74
C GLY A 97 30.36 -2.75 12.87
N VAL A 98 29.53 -1.69 12.88
CA VAL A 98 28.27 -1.66 12.10
C VAL A 98 28.51 -1.78 10.60
N GLU A 99 29.55 -1.14 10.07
CA GLU A 99 29.92 -1.25 8.64
C GLU A 99 30.08 -2.72 8.22
N ARG A 100 30.90 -3.48 8.95
CA ARG A 100 31.13 -4.91 8.69
C ARG A 100 29.86 -5.75 8.89
N MET A 101 29.01 -5.38 9.85
CA MET A 101 27.74 -6.07 10.06
C MET A 101 26.79 -5.88 8.88
N SER A 102 26.76 -4.69 8.28
CA SER A 102 25.91 -4.36 7.13
C SER A 102 26.37 -4.98 5.81
N GLN A 103 27.60 -5.52 5.74
CA GLN A 103 28.16 -6.18 4.57
C GLN A 103 27.79 -7.67 4.47
N TRP A 104 27.13 -8.25 5.48
CA TRP A 104 26.68 -9.64 5.41
C TRP A 104 25.44 -9.79 4.52
N SER A 105 25.47 -10.76 3.62
CA SER A 105 24.36 -11.10 2.73
C SER A 105 24.03 -12.58 2.80
N TRP A 106 22.75 -12.89 2.86
CA TRP A 106 22.25 -14.26 2.77
C TRP A 106 22.16 -14.69 1.31
N VAL A 107 22.83 -15.78 0.95
CA VAL A 107 22.80 -16.37 -0.40
C VAL A 107 22.08 -17.71 -0.34
N PRO A 108 20.89 -17.83 -0.95
CA PRO A 108 20.13 -19.07 -0.93
C PRO A 108 20.75 -20.13 -1.84
N SER A 109 20.75 -21.37 -1.38
CA SER A 109 21.26 -22.54 -2.10
C SER A 109 20.37 -22.90 -3.29
N LYS A 110 20.99 -23.32 -4.40
CA LYS A 110 20.31 -23.86 -5.59
C LYS A 110 19.35 -22.89 -6.29
N CYS A 111 19.53 -21.59 -6.10
CA CYS A 111 18.75 -20.55 -6.78
C CYS A 111 19.61 -19.93 -7.89
N SER A 112 19.35 -20.32 -9.15
CA SER A 112 20.09 -19.84 -10.33
C SER A 112 19.98 -18.33 -10.56
N SER A 113 18.94 -17.71 -10.00
CA SER A 113 18.73 -16.27 -9.99
C SER A 113 17.95 -15.89 -8.73
N TRP A 114 18.62 -15.34 -7.72
CA TRP A 114 17.94 -14.69 -6.60
C TRP A 114 18.07 -13.18 -6.79
N ALA A 115 16.95 -12.48 -6.84
CA ALA A 115 16.94 -11.03 -7.00
C ALA A 115 16.97 -10.37 -5.61
N ARG A 116 17.83 -9.37 -5.46
CA ARG A 116 17.79 -8.48 -4.30
C ARG A 116 16.47 -7.70 -4.32
N VAL A 117 16.11 -7.13 -3.18
CA VAL A 117 14.95 -6.23 -3.10
C VAL A 117 15.24 -5.00 -3.97
N ASP A 118 14.49 -4.86 -5.06
CA ASP A 118 14.45 -3.63 -5.85
C ASP A 118 13.32 -2.73 -5.28
N PRO A 119 13.67 -1.59 -4.66
CA PRO A 119 12.68 -0.71 -4.06
C PRO A 119 11.75 -0.06 -5.09
N HIS A 120 12.24 0.24 -6.30
CA HIS A 120 11.42 0.79 -7.37
C HIS A 120 10.44 -0.26 -7.89
N PHE A 121 10.90 -1.49 -8.10
CA PHE A 121 10.03 -2.59 -8.50
C PHE A 121 8.93 -2.83 -7.47
N PHE A 122 9.28 -2.93 -6.18
CA PHE A 122 8.30 -3.12 -5.11
C PHE A 122 7.26 -2.01 -5.10
N LEU A 123 7.67 -0.74 -5.10
CA LEU A 123 6.73 0.38 -5.04
C LEU A 123 5.88 0.52 -6.31
N ARG A 124 6.41 0.17 -7.49
CA ARG A 124 5.61 0.10 -8.73
C ARG A 124 4.57 -1.01 -8.66
N ALA A 125 4.96 -2.20 -8.20
CA ALA A 125 4.07 -3.35 -8.07
C ALA A 125 2.93 -3.07 -7.07
N MET A 126 3.21 -2.31 -6.01
CA MET A 126 2.25 -1.97 -4.96
C MET A 126 1.53 -0.64 -5.19
N ARG A 127 1.63 -0.02 -6.37
CA ARG A 127 1.09 1.32 -6.65
C ARG A 127 -0.40 1.44 -6.28
N GLY A 128 -0.76 2.48 -5.53
CA GLY A 128 -2.13 2.72 -5.06
C GLY A 128 -2.61 1.78 -3.95
N MET A 129 -1.75 0.87 -3.47
CA MET A 129 -2.12 -0.14 -2.46
C MET A 129 -1.81 0.33 -1.03
N ARG A 130 -2.49 -0.33 -0.09
CA ARG A 130 -2.26 -0.18 1.36
C ARG A 130 -1.80 -1.54 1.89
N VAL A 131 -0.52 -1.64 2.24
CA VAL A 131 0.13 -2.85 2.76
C VAL A 131 0.09 -2.83 4.29
N GLY A 132 -0.32 -3.94 4.90
CA GLY A 132 -0.40 -4.07 6.35
C GLY A 132 0.56 -5.13 6.89
N PHE A 133 1.39 -4.76 7.85
CA PHE A 133 2.14 -5.66 8.71
C PHE A 133 1.41 -5.85 10.02
N VAL A 134 1.33 -7.09 10.51
CA VAL A 134 0.73 -7.41 11.80
C VAL A 134 1.70 -8.32 12.56
N GLY A 135 1.89 -8.05 13.85
CA GLY A 135 2.70 -8.93 14.70
C GLY A 135 3.29 -8.23 15.91
N ASP A 136 4.40 -8.75 16.38
CA ASP A 136 5.13 -8.27 17.55
C ASP A 136 6.30 -7.34 17.17
N SER A 137 7.24 -7.14 18.10
CA SER A 137 8.42 -6.30 17.91
C SER A 137 9.38 -6.78 16.81
N LEU A 138 9.44 -8.08 16.51
CA LEU A 138 10.29 -8.59 15.43
C LEU A 138 9.70 -8.21 14.07
N ASN A 139 8.38 -8.31 13.91
CA ASN A 139 7.69 -7.83 12.71
C ASN A 139 7.83 -6.30 12.56
N GLU A 140 7.88 -5.55 13.67
CA GLU A 140 8.17 -4.12 13.59
C GLU A 140 9.58 -3.86 13.06
N ASN A 141 10.59 -4.63 13.51
CA ASN A 141 11.96 -4.52 13.00
C ASN A 141 12.04 -4.81 11.51
N PHE A 142 11.38 -5.89 11.07
CA PHE A 142 11.32 -6.25 9.65
C PHE A 142 10.68 -5.14 8.82
N MET A 143 9.52 -4.63 9.26
CA MET A 143 8.85 -3.53 8.58
C MET A 143 9.76 -2.30 8.50
N VAL A 144 10.39 -1.87 9.60
CA VAL A 144 11.28 -0.70 9.59
C VAL A 144 12.44 -0.89 8.60
N SER A 145 13.06 -2.07 8.56
CA SER A 145 14.12 -2.38 7.59
C SER A 145 13.61 -2.25 6.15
N LEU A 146 12.44 -2.81 5.84
CA LEU A 146 11.82 -2.67 4.52
C LEU A 146 11.55 -1.19 4.19
N LEU A 147 10.99 -0.41 5.10
CA LEU A 147 10.70 1.00 4.88
C LEU A 147 11.96 1.82 4.53
N CYS A 148 13.09 1.52 5.16
CA CYS A 148 14.36 2.17 4.82
C CYS A 148 14.84 1.79 3.41
N ILE A 149 14.77 0.52 3.02
CA ILE A 149 15.07 0.09 1.64
C ILE A 149 14.18 0.83 0.63
N LEU A 150 12.86 0.89 0.89
CA LEU A 150 11.91 1.53 -0.02
C LEU A 150 12.11 3.05 -0.12
N SER A 151 12.66 3.70 0.91
CA SER A 151 12.93 5.14 0.88
C SER A 151 13.96 5.54 -0.17
N ALA A 152 14.84 4.62 -0.59
CA ALA A 152 15.78 4.85 -1.67
C ALA A 152 15.07 5.14 -3.01
N ALA A 153 13.87 4.59 -3.22
CA ALA A 153 13.09 4.79 -4.44
C ALA A 153 12.15 6.01 -4.41
N ASP A 154 11.90 6.58 -3.23
CA ASP A 154 11.01 7.74 -3.08
C ASP A 154 11.54 8.70 -2.00
N GLY A 155 12.30 9.72 -2.44
CA GLY A 155 12.80 10.77 -1.55
C GLY A 155 11.72 11.61 -0.87
N LYS A 156 10.44 11.46 -1.25
CA LYS A 156 9.29 12.11 -0.59
C LYS A 156 8.63 11.21 0.45
N ALA A 157 9.19 10.02 0.71
CA ALA A 157 8.69 9.08 1.70
C ALA A 157 8.59 9.75 3.07
N ARG A 158 7.47 9.56 3.74
CA ARG A 158 7.18 10.20 5.03
C ARG A 158 6.48 9.25 5.99
N LYS A 159 6.63 9.53 7.28
CA LYS A 159 5.91 8.78 8.33
C LYS A 159 4.41 8.89 8.11
N TRP A 160 3.73 7.77 8.29
CA TRP A 160 2.28 7.68 8.18
C TRP A 160 1.70 7.01 9.42
N LYS A 161 0.57 7.53 9.90
CA LYS A 161 -0.15 6.98 11.04
C LYS A 161 -1.65 7.26 10.91
N ARG A 162 -2.45 6.21 11.01
CA ARG A 162 -3.92 6.28 11.12
C ARG A 162 -4.37 5.73 12.47
N ARG A 163 -5.55 6.15 12.95
CA ARG A 163 -6.20 5.57 14.14
C ARG A 163 -6.28 4.05 14.01
N GLY A 164 -5.78 3.31 15.00
CA GLY A 164 -5.71 1.84 15.01
C GLY A 164 -4.44 1.24 14.38
N ALA A 165 -3.67 2.01 13.62
CA ALA A 165 -2.32 1.63 13.21
C ALA A 165 -1.31 2.11 14.26
N TRP A 166 -0.31 1.28 14.55
CA TRP A 166 0.78 1.66 15.44
C TRP A 166 1.68 2.69 14.75
N ARG A 167 2.17 2.35 13.55
CA ARG A 167 3.13 3.14 12.74
C ARG A 167 3.00 2.80 11.25
N GLY A 168 3.76 3.49 10.42
CA GLY A 168 3.86 3.21 8.99
C GLY A 168 4.60 4.29 8.21
N ALA A 169 4.62 4.12 6.89
CA ALA A 169 5.12 5.09 5.93
C ALA A 169 4.13 5.27 4.78
N TYR A 170 4.21 6.45 4.16
CA TYR A 170 3.56 6.76 2.91
C TYR A 170 4.61 7.17 1.89
N PHE A 171 4.50 6.60 0.69
CA PHE A 171 5.38 6.81 -0.47
C PHE A 171 4.57 7.54 -1.55
N PRO A 172 4.58 8.89 -1.57
CA PRO A 172 3.69 9.68 -2.40
C PRO A 172 3.90 9.49 -3.89
N SER A 173 5.13 9.22 -4.33
CA SER A 173 5.45 9.07 -5.76
C SER A 173 4.80 7.83 -6.38
N PHE A 174 4.37 6.89 -5.54
CA PHE A 174 3.73 5.63 -5.94
C PHE A 174 2.34 5.45 -5.34
N ASP A 175 1.87 6.41 -4.53
CA ASP A 175 0.66 6.31 -3.72
C ASP A 175 0.57 5.00 -2.91
N VAL A 176 1.67 4.63 -2.25
CA VAL A 176 1.73 3.39 -1.44
C VAL A 176 1.74 3.73 0.03
N THR A 177 0.88 3.08 0.80
CA THR A 177 0.93 3.12 2.26
C THR A 177 1.40 1.77 2.79
N VAL A 178 2.35 1.78 3.72
CA VAL A 178 2.75 0.59 4.48
C VAL A 178 2.49 0.88 5.95
N GLY A 179 1.54 0.17 6.55
CA GLY A 179 1.15 0.32 7.95
C GLY A 179 1.54 -0.91 8.79
N TYR A 180 1.76 -0.71 10.07
CA TYR A 180 1.99 -1.78 11.05
C TYR A 180 0.98 -1.70 12.19
N HIS A 181 0.39 -2.85 12.50
CA HIS A 181 -0.51 -3.06 13.61
C HIS A 181 0.14 -4.03 14.61
N ARG A 182 0.30 -3.57 15.86
CA ARG A 182 0.91 -4.38 16.90
C ARG A 182 -0.13 -5.35 17.47
N ALA A 183 0.08 -6.64 17.24
CA ALA A 183 -0.74 -7.72 17.77
C ALA A 183 0.18 -8.86 18.21
N VAL A 184 0.62 -8.82 19.47
CA VAL A 184 1.66 -9.71 20.00
C VAL A 184 1.29 -11.19 19.88
N LEU A 185 0.01 -11.52 20.11
CA LEU A 185 -0.49 -12.89 20.08
C LEU A 185 -1.38 -13.20 18.87
N LEU A 186 -1.59 -12.21 18.00
CA LEU A 186 -2.51 -12.21 16.84
C LEU A 186 -4.00 -12.47 17.15
N SER A 187 -4.32 -13.11 18.28
CA SER A 187 -5.67 -13.31 18.80
C SER A 187 -5.90 -12.45 20.04
N ARG A 188 -7.18 -12.21 20.35
CA ARG A 188 -7.56 -11.65 21.64
C ARG A 188 -7.47 -12.75 22.68
N PHE A 189 -6.77 -12.48 23.77
CA PHE A 189 -6.93 -13.29 24.97
C PHE A 189 -8.34 -13.02 25.52
N ALA A 190 -9.24 -14.00 25.38
CA ALA A 190 -10.43 -14.02 26.22
C ALA A 190 -9.97 -14.41 27.63
N ASN A 191 -10.41 -13.67 28.66
CA ASN A 191 -10.28 -14.15 30.03
C ASN A 191 -11.07 -15.45 30.12
N ILE A 192 -10.37 -16.58 30.07
CA ILE A 192 -10.94 -17.87 30.43
C ILE A 192 -11.14 -17.79 31.94
N SER A 193 -12.36 -17.43 32.36
CA SER A 193 -12.80 -17.62 33.73
C SER A 193 -12.64 -19.10 34.07
N ARG A 194 -11.75 -19.41 35.02
CA ARG A 194 -11.69 -20.73 35.66
C ARG A 194 -12.91 -20.93 36.54
#